data_AF-A0A349B8L4-F1
#
_entry.id   AF-A0A349B8L4-F1
#
_cell.length_a   1.000
_cell.length_b   1.000
_cell.length_c   1.000
_cell.angle_alpha   90.00
_cell.angle_beta   90.00
_cell.angle_gamma   90.00
#
_symmetry.space_group_name_H-M   'P 1'
#
loop_
_entity.id
_entity.type
_entity.pdbx_description
1 polymer ?
#
loop_
_entity_poly.entity_id
_entity_poly.type
_entity_poly.pdbx_seq_one_letter_code
_entity_poly.pdbx_strand_id
1 'polypeptide(L)' 'EKTGSFYVNAVDGLYHCFGCQASGDAITFVREQEHLGFAEAVERLAAKVGISL' A
#
# COMPACT_ATOMS: atom_id res chain seq x y z
N GLU A 1 -18.74 3.12 -15.28
CA GLU A 1 -18.33 4.50 -14.99
C GLU A 1 -16.81 4.52 -14.82
N LYS A 2 -16.05 5.40 -15.49
CA LYS A 2 -14.57 5.41 -15.47
C LYS A 2 -14.02 6.46 -14.49
N THR A 3 -14.59 6.50 -13.29
CA THR A 3 -14.14 7.41 -12.23
C THR A 3 -13.16 6.63 -11.36
N GLY A 4 -11.91 7.08 -11.27
CA GLY A 4 -10.91 6.41 -10.44
C GLY A 4 -11.36 6.40 -8.98
N SER A 5 -11.60 5.20 -8.41
CA SER A 5 -12.10 5.05 -7.04
C SER A 5 -10.98 4.98 -5.99
N PHE A 6 -9.72 5.11 -6.39
CA PHE A 6 -8.55 4.94 -5.51
C PHE A 6 -7.85 6.27 -5.27
N TYR A 7 -7.64 6.62 -4.00
CA TYR A 7 -7.01 7.87 -3.58
C TYR A 7 -5.84 7.60 -2.63
N VAL A 8 -4.81 8.43 -2.73
CA VAL A 8 -3.61 8.40 -1.86
C VAL A 8 -3.41 9.78 -1.25
N ASN A 9 -3.31 9.82 0.08
CA ASN A 9 -2.86 10.98 0.83
C ASN A 9 -1.37 10.81 1.15
N ALA A 10 -0.52 11.56 0.45
CA ALA A 10 0.93 11.49 0.64
C ALA A 10 1.41 12.13 1.95
N VAL A 11 0.63 13.05 2.54
CA VAL A 11 0.99 13.70 3.81
C VAL A 11 0.81 12.72 4.96
N ASP A 12 -0.33 12.02 4.98
CA ASP A 12 -0.64 11.03 6.02
C ASP A 12 -0.06 9.65 5.72
N GLY A 13 0.40 9.40 4.49
CA GLY A 13 0.94 8.11 4.05
C GLY A 13 -0.12 7.01 3.90
N LEU A 14 -1.37 7.40 3.63
CA LEU A 14 -2.54 6.51 3.61
C LEU A 14 -3.17 6.42 2.22
N TYR A 15 -3.79 5.28 1.92
CA TYR A 15 -4.66 5.10 0.77
C TYR A 15 -6.09 4.77 1.19
N HIS A 16 -7.04 5.12 0.33
CA HIS A 16 -8.43 4.68 0.45
C HIS A 16 -9.03 4.40 -0.94
N CYS A 17 -9.71 3.27 -1.07
CA CYS A 17 -10.47 2.90 -2.24
C CYS A 17 -11.97 3.07 -1.95
N PHE A 18 -12.58 4.12 -2.49
CA PHE A 18 -14.01 4.39 -2.37
C PHE A 18 -14.90 3.33 -3.06
N GLY A 19 -14.34 2.51 -3.96
CA GLY A 19 -15.07 1.48 -4.67
C GLY A 19 -15.24 0.18 -3.89
N CYS A 20 -14.20 -0.27 -3.18
CA CYS A 20 -14.21 -1.49 -2.37
C CYS A 20 -14.07 -1.26 -0.86
N GLN A 21 -13.98 0.00 -0.43
CA GLN A 21 -13.78 0.44 0.96
C GLN A 21 -12.46 0.00 1.60
N ALA A 22 -11.53 -0.57 0.82
CA ALA A 22 -10.20 -0.90 1.31
C ALA A 22 -9.42 0.38 1.68
N SER A 23 -8.71 0.35 2.80
CA SER A 23 -7.84 1.44 3.24
C SER A 23 -6.69 0.93 4.09
N GLY A 24 -5.61 1.70 4.14
CA GLY A 24 -4.43 1.35 4.91
C GLY A 24 -3.24 2.23 4.53
N ASP A 25 -2.07 1.85 5.02
CA ASP A 25 -0.78 2.44 4.66
C ASP A 25 -0.12 1.73 3.45
N ALA A 26 1.07 2.18 3.08
CA ALA A 26 1.86 1.59 1.99
C ALA A 26 2.21 0.10 2.22
N ILE A 27 2.44 -0.33 3.46
CA ILE A 27 2.74 -1.73 3.79
C ILE A 27 1.48 -2.56 3.60
N THR A 28 0.35 -2.09 4.11
CA THR A 28 -0.95 -2.75 3.95
C THR A 28 -1.30 -2.92 2.48
N PHE A 29 -1.08 -1.88 1.66
CA PHE A 29 -1.30 -1.96 0.21
C PHE A 29 -0.47 -3.09 -0.44
N VAL A 30 0.84 -3.16 -0.14
CA VAL A 30 1.72 -4.20 -0.71
C VAL A 30 1.31 -5.59 -0.24
N ARG A 31 0.98 -5.75 1.04
CA ARG A 31 0.52 -7.02 1.60
C ARG A 31 -0.71 -7.56 0.88
N GLU A 32 -1.73 -6.72 0.69
CA GLU A 32 -2.98 -7.13 0.05
C GLU A 32 -2.80 -7.35 -1.46
N GLN A 33 -1.99 -6.52 -2.13
CA GLN A 33 -1.80 -6.61 -3.58
C GLN A 33 -0.92 -7.80 -3.99
N GLU A 34 0.13 -8.09 -3.21
CA GLU A 34 1.11 -9.15 -3.48
C GLU A 34 0.88 -10.42 -2.61
N HIS A 35 -0.15 -10.44 -1.75
CA HIS A 35 -0.46 -11.54 -0.82
C HIS A 35 0.72 -11.91 0.10
N LEU A 36 1.37 -10.89 0.66
CA LEU A 36 2.58 -11.04 1.49
C LEU A 36 2.28 -10.97 2.98
N GLY A 37 3.11 -11.65 3.77
CA GLY A 37 3.22 -11.41 5.20
C GLY A 37 3.74 -10.01 5.51
N PHE A 38 3.66 -9.58 6.78
CA PHE A 38 4.13 -8.24 7.18
C PHE A 38 5.63 -8.05 6.94
N ALA A 39 6.47 -9.00 7.40
CA ALA A 39 7.92 -8.92 7.22
C ALA A 39 8.30 -8.88 5.73
N GLU A 40 7.74 -9.78 4.92
CA GLU A 40 7.99 -9.84 3.48
C GLU A 40 7.62 -8.52 2.77
N ALA A 41 6.48 -7.91 3.14
CA ALA A 41 6.09 -6.63 2.58
C ALA A 41 7.02 -5.48 2.98
N VAL A 42 7.52 -5.49 4.22
CA VAL A 42 8.51 -4.51 4.70
C VAL A 42 9.84 -4.69 3.96
N GLU A 43 10.33 -5.92 3.83
CA GLU A 43 11.55 -6.23 3.06
C GLU A 43 11.42 -5.81 1.61
N ARG A 44 10.24 -6.04 1.00
CA ARG A 44 9.94 -5.64 -0.37
C ARG A 44 10.01 -4.12 -0.56
N LEU A 45 9.43 -3.36 0.37
CA LEU A 45 9.47 -1.91 0.35
C LEU A 45 10.88 -1.37 0.62
N ALA A 46 11.59 -1.93 1.59
CA ALA A 46 12.97 -1.56 1.93
C ALA A 46 13.91 -1.74 0.74
N ALA A 47 13.82 -2.88 0.06
CA ALA A 47 14.60 -3.16 -1.16
C ALA A 47 14.31 -2.15 -2.29
N LYS A 48 13.08 -1.64 -2.40
CA LYS A 48 12.69 -0.65 -3.42
C LYS A 48 13.31 0.73 -3.19
N VAL A 49 13.58 1.08 -1.94
CA VAL A 49 14.18 2.38 -1.56
C VAL A 49 15.64 2.28 -1.13
N GLY A 50 16.24 1.08 -1.22
CA GLY A 50 17.65 0.85 -0.87
C GLY A 50 17.93 0.86 0.64
N ILE A 51 16.94 0.54 1.47
CA ILE A 51 17.10 0.38 2.92
C ILE A 51 17.42 -1.10 3.22
N SER A 52 18.46 -1.35 4.01
CA SER A 52 18.75 -2.67 4.57
C SER A 52 17.99 -2.86 5.88
N LEU A 53 17.29 -3.99 6.02
CA LEU A 53 16.52 -4.35 7.22
C LEU A 53 17.39 -5.08 8.26
#